data_AF-A0A6B8MVJ7-F1
#
_entry.id   AF-A0A6B8MVJ7-F1
#
_cell.length_a   1.000
_cell.length_b   1.000
_cell.length_c   1.000
_cell.angle_alpha   90.00
_cell.angle_beta   90.00
_cell.angle_gamma   90.00
#
_symmetry.space_group_name_H-M   'P 1'
#
loop_
_entity.id
_entity.type
_entity.pdbx_description
1 polymer ?
#
loop_
_entity_poly.entity_id
_entity_poly.type
_entity_poly.pdbx_seq_one_letter_code
_entity_poly.pdbx_strand_id
1 'polypeptide(L)'
;MAWHFLSDCSYFLLGVRSFIPDEYINVIYLHTRNIEKYTMPEPGDVVILNIADVGLRRYITSCPDIAACRVIMLLEPPFIVQNNSQQHFPWILPCNISPDMLKRKLHSAQSSPLVSRRHSHSELRLFRYMATGLSIEQVQQKMRLPKKSLYAMKRAVLSKYGIEGGKAHSVLLCRDAMKIM
;
A
#
# COMPACT_ATOMS: atom_id res chain seq x y z
N MET A 1 17.40 -0.43 -11.68
CA MET A 1 16.19 -0.20 -10.87
C MET A 1 15.13 0.41 -11.75
N ALA A 2 13.99 -0.25 -11.84
CA ALA A 2 12.86 0.11 -12.68
C ALA A 2 11.71 0.69 -11.86
N TRP A 3 10.80 1.38 -12.54
CA TRP A 3 9.53 1.84 -11.96
C TRP A 3 8.39 1.03 -12.56
N HIS A 4 7.64 0.32 -11.73
CA HIS A 4 6.53 -0.52 -12.17
C HIS A 4 5.21 0.10 -11.75
N PHE A 5 4.40 0.53 -12.72
CA PHE A 5 3.05 1.04 -12.50
C PHE A 5 2.03 -0.07 -12.75
N LEU A 6 1.43 -0.59 -11.67
CA LEU A 6 0.38 -1.59 -11.74
C LEU A 6 -0.95 -0.93 -11.41
N SER A 7 -1.90 -1.01 -12.33
CA SER A 7 -3.24 -0.45 -12.10
C SER A 7 -4.34 -1.25 -12.78
N ASP A 8 -5.51 -1.27 -12.15
CA ASP A 8 -6.77 -1.71 -12.76
C ASP A 8 -7.50 -0.58 -13.50
N CYS A 9 -6.93 0.62 -13.53
CA CYS A 9 -7.46 1.79 -14.22
C CYS A 9 -6.59 2.16 -15.43
N SER A 10 -7.12 1.89 -16.63
CA SER A 10 -6.43 2.25 -17.89
C SER A 10 -6.19 3.76 -18.03
N TYR A 11 -7.13 4.60 -17.57
CA TYR A 11 -6.98 6.06 -17.63
C TYR A 11 -5.85 6.57 -16.74
N PHE A 12 -5.64 5.95 -15.58
CA PHE A 12 -4.50 6.29 -14.73
C PHE A 12 -3.17 5.99 -15.44
N LEU A 13 -3.02 4.81 -16.03
CA LEU A 13 -1.79 4.43 -16.74
C LEU A 13 -1.51 5.35 -17.94
N LEU A 14 -2.54 5.67 -18.73
CA LEU A 14 -2.45 6.64 -19.82
C LEU A 14 -2.04 8.03 -19.31
N GLY A 15 -2.62 8.47 -18.19
CA GLY A 15 -2.27 9.70 -17.52
C GLY A 15 -0.79 9.74 -17.13
N VAL A 16 -0.29 8.73 -16.43
CA VAL A 16 1.11 8.66 -16.00
C VAL A 16 2.09 8.67 -17.17
N ARG A 17 1.80 7.93 -18.25
CA ARG A 17 2.62 7.90 -19.47
C ARG A 17 2.79 9.28 -20.12
N SER A 18 1.80 10.17 -19.97
CA SER A 18 1.87 11.50 -20.58
C SER A 18 2.89 12.43 -19.90
N PHE A 19 3.22 12.19 -18.63
CA PHE A 19 4.15 13.06 -17.88
C PHE A 19 5.40 12.35 -17.35
N ILE A 20 5.44 11.02 -17.33
CA ILE A 20 6.65 10.22 -17.10
C ILE A 20 6.93 9.51 -18.43
N PRO A 21 7.74 10.09 -19.33
CA PRO A 21 8.09 9.45 -20.58
C PRO A 21 9.03 8.26 -20.34
N ASP A 22 8.96 7.28 -21.23
CA ASP A 22 9.76 6.03 -21.19
C ASP A 22 11.29 6.28 -21.23
N GLU A 23 11.70 7.50 -21.59
CA GLU A 23 13.09 7.93 -21.71
C GLU A 23 13.75 8.25 -20.36
N TYR A 24 12.98 8.41 -19.27
CA TYR A 24 13.51 8.86 -17.99
C TYR A 24 14.25 7.73 -17.23
N ILE A 25 13.68 6.52 -17.19
CA ILE A 25 14.07 5.30 -16.44
C ILE A 25 13.42 4.08 -17.16
N ASN A 26 13.86 2.84 -16.92
CA ASN A 26 13.09 1.65 -17.35
C ASN A 26 11.72 1.64 -16.62
N VAL A 27 10.67 2.13 -17.30
CA VAL A 27 9.31 2.21 -16.75
C VAL A 27 8.43 1.13 -17.35
N ILE A 28 7.79 0.36 -16.48
CA ILE A 28 6.88 -0.72 -16.86
C ILE A 28 5.47 -0.30 -16.47
N TYR A 29 4.57 -0.26 -17.44
CA TYR A 29 3.15 0.02 -17.21
C TYR A 29 2.36 -1.25 -17.45
N LEU A 30 1.68 -1.72 -16.41
CA LEU A 30 0.91 -2.93 -16.46
C LEU A 30 -0.52 -2.68 -16.02
N HIS A 31 -1.44 -2.94 -16.95
CA HIS A 31 -2.83 -3.13 -16.60
C HIS A 31 -3.01 -4.49 -15.93
N THR A 32 -3.68 -4.55 -14.78
CA THR A 32 -3.79 -5.78 -13.97
C THR A 32 -4.50 -6.94 -14.68
N ARG A 33 -5.32 -6.67 -15.69
CA ARG A 33 -5.87 -7.70 -16.61
C ARG A 33 -4.79 -8.52 -17.33
N ASN A 34 -3.57 -7.99 -17.44
CA ASN A 34 -2.43 -8.66 -18.06
C ASN A 34 -1.40 -9.13 -17.02
N ILE A 35 -1.79 -9.30 -15.74
CA ILE A 35 -0.86 -9.66 -14.65
C ILE A 35 -0.11 -10.97 -14.90
N GLU A 36 -0.68 -11.89 -15.67
CA GLU A 36 -0.02 -13.15 -16.06
C GLU A 36 1.21 -12.93 -16.95
N LYS A 37 1.27 -11.80 -17.66
CA LYS A 37 2.40 -11.41 -18.51
C LYS A 37 3.40 -10.51 -17.76
N TYR A 38 3.17 -10.26 -16.48
CA TYR A 38 4.02 -9.40 -15.69
C TYR A 38 5.32 -10.10 -15.33
N THR A 39 6.42 -9.60 -15.86
CA THR A 39 7.75 -9.95 -15.36
C THR A 39 7.88 -9.36 -13.95
N MET A 40 8.15 -10.23 -12.97
CA MET A 40 8.26 -9.80 -11.58
C MET A 40 9.37 -8.76 -11.41
N PRO A 41 9.18 -7.78 -10.50
CA PRO A 41 10.14 -6.73 -10.27
C PRO A 41 11.37 -7.27 -9.55
N GLU A 42 12.52 -6.65 -9.80
CA GLU A 42 13.76 -6.99 -9.09
C GLU A 42 13.75 -6.37 -7.68
N PRO A 43 14.44 -6.99 -6.70
CA PRO A 43 14.57 -6.43 -5.36
C PRO A 43 15.07 -4.97 -5.39
N GLY A 44 14.36 -4.10 -4.67
CA GLY A 44 14.64 -2.67 -4.62
C GLY A 44 13.95 -1.84 -5.70
N ASP A 45 13.36 -2.43 -6.75
CA ASP A 45 12.55 -1.67 -7.70
C ASP A 45 11.44 -0.86 -7.01
N VAL A 46 10.99 0.22 -7.66
CA VAL A 46 9.86 1.02 -7.16
C VAL A 46 8.60 0.50 -7.80
N VAL A 47 7.67 0.03 -6.97
CA VAL A 47 6.41 -0.56 -7.43
C VAL A 47 5.26 0.34 -6.98
N ILE A 48 4.50 0.85 -7.94
CA ILE A 48 3.34 1.71 -7.73
C ILE A 48 2.08 0.89 -7.94
N LEU A 49 1.29 0.75 -6.88
CA LEU A 49 0.02 0.04 -6.89
C LEU A 49 -1.14 1.04 -6.86
N ASN A 50 -1.83 1.21 -7.99
CA ASN A 50 -3.10 1.92 -8.07
C ASN A 50 -4.22 0.91 -8.40
N ILE A 51 -4.62 0.12 -7.40
CA ILE A 51 -5.53 -1.03 -7.57
C ILE A 51 -6.70 -0.88 -6.60
N ALA A 52 -7.87 -0.60 -7.15
CA ALA A 52 -9.11 -0.49 -6.40
C ALA A 52 -9.62 -1.87 -5.95
N ASP A 53 -9.49 -2.88 -6.82
CA ASP A 53 -9.90 -4.26 -6.52
C ASP A 53 -9.12 -4.82 -5.32
N VAL A 54 -9.84 -5.08 -4.22
CA VAL A 54 -9.26 -5.55 -2.95
C VAL A 54 -8.69 -6.96 -3.07
N GLY A 55 -9.32 -7.84 -3.85
CA GLY A 55 -8.88 -9.21 -4.03
C GLY A 55 -7.56 -9.27 -4.80
N LEU A 56 -7.50 -8.55 -5.90
CA LEU A 56 -6.32 -8.43 -6.75
C LEU A 56 -5.17 -7.71 -6.05
N ARG A 57 -5.45 -6.61 -5.36
CA ARG A 57 -4.43 -5.92 -4.56
C ARG A 57 -3.84 -6.85 -3.51
N ARG A 58 -4.67 -7.60 -2.79
CA ARG A 58 -4.22 -8.62 -1.83
C ARG A 58 -3.37 -9.71 -2.48
N TYR A 59 -3.74 -10.16 -3.67
CA TYR A 59 -2.98 -11.16 -4.43
C TYR A 59 -1.57 -10.62 -4.74
N ILE A 60 -1.48 -9.42 -5.30
CA ILE A 60 -0.20 -8.79 -5.66
C ILE A 60 0.65 -8.49 -4.42
N THR A 61 0.09 -7.90 -3.36
CA THR A 61 0.86 -7.59 -2.14
C THR A 61 1.25 -8.82 -1.33
N SER A 62 0.74 -10.00 -1.66
CA SER A 62 1.19 -11.28 -1.07
C SER A 62 2.36 -11.90 -1.84
N CYS A 63 2.78 -11.33 -2.97
CA CYS A 63 3.92 -11.81 -3.75
C CYS A 63 5.25 -11.45 -3.05
N PRO A 64 6.17 -12.40 -2.82
CA PRO A 64 7.46 -12.14 -2.17
C PRO A 64 8.31 -11.11 -2.90
N ASP A 65 8.30 -11.13 -4.24
CA ASP A 65 9.10 -10.20 -5.06
C ASP A 65 8.66 -8.76 -4.83
N ILE A 66 7.35 -8.54 -4.69
CA ILE A 66 6.76 -7.23 -4.35
C ILE A 66 7.17 -6.79 -2.93
N ALA A 67 7.28 -7.72 -1.97
CA ALA A 67 7.73 -7.41 -0.62
C ALA A 67 9.20 -6.98 -0.55
N ALA A 68 10.03 -7.41 -1.51
CA ALA A 68 11.40 -6.99 -1.68
C ALA A 68 11.55 -5.64 -2.42
N CYS A 69 10.45 -4.97 -2.79
CA CYS A 69 10.43 -3.72 -3.52
C CYS A 69 10.05 -2.51 -2.64
N ARG A 70 10.33 -1.32 -3.16
CA ARG A 70 9.89 -0.03 -2.60
C ARG A 70 8.47 0.26 -3.04
N VAL A 71 7.49 -0.26 -2.29
CA VAL A 71 6.08 -0.19 -2.71
C VAL A 71 5.43 1.14 -2.33
N ILE A 72 4.78 1.78 -3.29
CA ILE A 72 3.91 2.94 -3.12
C ILE A 72 2.48 2.52 -3.49
N MET A 73 1.54 2.73 -2.58
CA MET A 73 0.12 2.45 -2.78
C MET A 73 -0.63 3.76 -3.00
N LEU A 74 -1.28 3.90 -4.17
CA LEU A 74 -2.14 5.04 -4.52
C LEU A 74 -3.60 4.68 -4.30
N LEU A 75 -4.29 5.49 -3.51
CA LEU A 75 -5.59 5.11 -2.96
C LEU A 75 -6.53 6.29 -2.79
N GLU A 76 -7.84 6.03 -2.71
CA GLU A 76 -8.82 7.07 -2.50
C GLU A 76 -8.85 7.57 -1.03
N PRO A 77 -9.08 8.89 -0.82
CA PRO A 77 -9.19 9.48 0.52
C PRO A 77 -10.27 8.79 1.38
N PRO A 78 -10.14 8.85 2.73
CA PRO A 78 -9.48 9.92 3.47
C PRO A 78 -8.09 9.57 4.04
N PHE A 79 -7.11 10.46 3.82
CA PHE A 79 -5.75 10.36 4.37
C PHE A 79 -5.44 11.56 5.25
N ILE A 80 -4.66 11.34 6.29
CA ILE A 80 -3.99 12.40 7.03
C ILE A 80 -2.62 12.59 6.38
N VAL A 81 -2.31 13.81 5.94
CA VAL A 81 -0.96 14.17 5.52
C VAL A 81 -0.04 14.07 6.74
N GLN A 82 0.63 12.94 6.92
CA GLN A 82 1.65 12.78 7.95
C GLN A 82 3.03 12.71 7.33
N ASN A 83 3.88 13.69 7.69
CA ASN A 83 5.25 13.82 7.22
C ASN A 83 6.15 12.62 7.58
N ASN A 84 5.81 11.85 8.63
CA ASN A 84 6.63 10.74 9.13
C ASN A 84 6.28 9.37 8.51
N SER A 85 5.24 9.27 7.68
CA SER A 85 4.81 8.00 7.09
C SER A 85 5.81 7.42 6.08
N GLN A 86 6.73 8.23 5.57
CA GLN A 86 7.61 7.93 4.43
C GLN A 86 9.01 7.44 4.83
N GLN A 87 9.23 7.07 6.09
CA GLN A 87 10.49 6.42 6.47
C GLN A 87 10.50 4.91 6.20
N HIS A 88 9.33 4.29 6.08
CA HIS A 88 9.18 2.84 5.97
C HIS A 88 8.22 2.49 4.85
N PHE A 89 8.57 1.52 4.02
CA PHE A 89 7.68 0.97 3.01
C PHE A 89 6.64 0.01 3.63
N PRO A 90 5.43 -0.09 3.05
CA PRO A 90 4.95 0.65 1.88
C PRO A 90 4.57 2.10 2.21
N TRP A 91 4.76 3.00 1.24
CA TRP A 91 4.22 4.37 1.33
C TRP A 91 2.79 4.39 0.82
N ILE A 92 1.92 5.11 1.54
CA ILE A 92 0.53 5.28 1.12
C ILE A 92 0.33 6.73 0.73
N LEU A 93 -0.14 6.93 -0.50
CA LEU A 93 -0.34 8.24 -1.11
C LEU A 93 -1.77 8.36 -1.66
N PRO A 94 -2.33 9.56 -1.70
CA PRO A 94 -3.64 9.77 -2.30
C PRO A 94 -3.61 9.59 -3.82
N CYS A 95 -4.66 9.02 -4.40
CA CYS A 95 -4.78 8.78 -5.84
C CYS A 95 -4.92 10.08 -6.65
N ASN A 96 -5.40 11.16 -6.03
CA ASN A 96 -5.48 12.49 -6.63
C ASN A 96 -4.18 13.31 -6.48
N ILE A 97 -3.04 12.64 -6.20
CA ILE A 97 -1.72 13.27 -6.17
C ILE A 97 -1.40 13.95 -7.51
N SER A 98 -0.84 15.17 -7.46
CA SER A 98 -0.46 15.87 -8.68
C SER A 98 0.72 15.18 -9.38
N PRO A 99 0.83 15.27 -10.71
CA PRO A 99 1.95 14.70 -11.47
C PRO A 99 3.34 15.06 -10.91
N ASP A 100 3.58 16.34 -10.61
CA ASP A 100 4.87 16.80 -10.08
C ASP A 100 5.15 16.30 -8.67
N MET A 101 4.11 16.13 -7.85
CA MET A 101 4.27 15.53 -6.53
C MET A 101 4.56 14.04 -6.64
N LEU A 102 3.89 13.32 -7.55
CA LEU A 102 4.14 11.90 -7.80
C LEU A 102 5.58 11.68 -8.28
N LYS A 103 6.05 12.45 -9.27
CA LYS A 103 7.45 12.41 -9.74
C LYS A 103 8.44 12.58 -8.58
N ARG A 104 8.24 13.60 -7.74
CA ARG A 104 9.09 13.83 -6.56
C ARG A 104 9.07 12.64 -5.62
N LYS A 105 7.91 12.05 -5.35
CA LYS A 105 7.80 10.86 -4.50
C LYS A 105 8.48 9.64 -5.09
N LEU A 106 8.42 9.44 -6.41
CA LEU A 106 9.12 8.34 -7.08
C LEU A 106 10.64 8.49 -6.94
N HIS A 107 11.17 9.69 -7.20
CA HIS A 107 12.59 9.97 -6.99
C HIS A 107 13.01 9.80 -5.53
N SER A 108 12.20 10.29 -4.58
CA SER A 108 12.46 10.08 -3.15
C SER A 108 12.44 8.61 -2.77
N ALA A 109 11.48 7.83 -3.27
CA ALA A 109 11.42 6.40 -3.00
C ALA A 109 12.68 5.72 -3.52
N GLN A 110 13.07 6.04 -4.75
CA GLN A 110 14.25 5.47 -5.40
C GLN A 110 15.55 5.69 -4.61
N SER A 111 15.73 6.86 -4.01
CA SER A 111 16.91 7.15 -3.17
C SER A 111 16.76 6.72 -1.72
N SER A 112 15.57 6.32 -1.27
CA SER A 112 15.34 5.91 0.11
C SER A 112 15.86 4.49 0.38
N PRO A 113 16.36 4.19 1.59
CA PRO A 113 16.67 2.82 1.97
C PRO A 113 15.39 1.96 1.99
N LEU A 114 15.49 0.71 1.55
CA LEU A 114 14.38 -0.24 1.65
C LEU A 114 14.25 -0.70 3.11
N VAL A 115 13.39 -0.02 3.87
CA VAL A 115 13.10 -0.38 5.26
C VAL A 115 11.62 -0.72 5.39
N SER A 116 11.32 -1.98 5.67
CA SER A 116 9.94 -2.42 5.89
C SER A 116 9.45 -2.04 7.29
N ARG A 117 8.19 -1.62 7.38
CA ARG A 117 7.58 -1.28 8.67
C ARG A 117 7.37 -2.54 9.51
N ARG A 118 7.87 -2.55 10.74
CA ARG A 118 7.62 -3.66 11.69
C ARG A 118 6.26 -3.53 12.37
N HIS A 119 5.57 -4.66 12.50
CA HIS A 119 4.31 -4.78 13.23
C HIS A 119 4.41 -5.88 14.28
N SER A 120 3.80 -5.64 15.43
CA SER A 120 3.64 -6.65 16.46
C SER A 120 2.69 -7.75 16.01
N HIS A 121 2.85 -8.94 16.58
CA HIS A 121 1.96 -10.07 16.32
C HIS A 121 0.48 -9.72 16.62
N SER A 122 0.24 -8.91 17.66
CA SER A 122 -1.10 -8.44 18.02
C SER A 122 -1.71 -7.52 16.97
N GLU A 123 -0.93 -6.59 16.39
CA GLU A 123 -1.39 -5.72 15.30
C GLU A 123 -1.75 -6.54 14.06
N LEU A 124 -0.89 -7.48 13.67
CA LEU A 124 -1.14 -8.39 12.53
C LEU A 124 -2.41 -9.22 12.75
N ARG A 125 -2.60 -9.76 13.96
CA ARG A 125 -3.82 -10.54 14.31
C ARG A 125 -5.08 -9.68 14.29
N LEU A 126 -5.03 -8.47 14.85
CA LEU A 126 -6.16 -7.55 14.86
C LEU A 126 -6.66 -7.28 13.45
N PHE A 127 -5.76 -6.83 12.56
CA PHE A 127 -6.13 -6.49 11.18
C PHE A 127 -6.53 -7.72 10.37
N ARG A 128 -5.93 -8.90 10.62
CA ARG A 128 -6.37 -10.15 10.02
C ARG A 128 -7.81 -10.49 10.40
N TYR A 129 -8.17 -10.45 11.69
CA TYR A 129 -9.53 -10.76 12.14
C TYR A 129 -10.56 -9.73 11.68
N MET A 130 -10.24 -8.44 11.75
CA MET A 130 -11.17 -7.41 11.28
C MET A 130 -11.41 -7.50 9.78
N ALA A 131 -10.39 -7.86 9.00
CA ALA A 131 -10.50 -8.02 7.55
C ALA A 131 -11.31 -9.24 7.09
N THR A 132 -11.65 -10.17 7.99
CA THR A 132 -12.58 -11.28 7.70
C THR A 132 -14.04 -10.93 8.02
N GLY A 133 -14.32 -9.66 8.37
CA GLY A 133 -15.68 -9.20 8.68
C GLY A 133 -16.12 -9.44 10.13
N LEU A 134 -15.20 -9.83 11.03
CA LEU A 134 -15.54 -10.01 12.44
C LEU A 134 -15.85 -8.66 13.11
N SER A 135 -16.88 -8.65 13.95
CA SER A 135 -17.21 -7.50 14.79
C SER A 135 -16.12 -7.28 15.84
N ILE A 136 -16.04 -6.07 16.40
CA ILE A 136 -15.05 -5.76 17.43
C ILE A 136 -15.25 -6.61 18.69
N GLU A 137 -16.49 -6.99 19.01
CA GLU A 137 -16.84 -7.91 20.11
C GLU A 137 -16.32 -9.31 19.85
N GLN A 138 -16.46 -9.82 18.62
CA GLN A 138 -15.90 -11.12 18.24
C GLN A 138 -14.37 -11.12 18.28
N VAL A 139 -13.74 -10.03 17.83
CA VAL A 139 -12.29 -9.83 17.94
C VAL A 139 -11.86 -9.77 19.41
N GLN A 140 -12.64 -9.11 20.28
CA GLN A 140 -12.42 -9.04 21.72
C GLN A 140 -12.33 -10.44 22.33
N GLN A 141 -13.29 -11.31 22.00
CA GLN A 141 -13.30 -12.70 22.46
C GLN A 141 -12.08 -13.49 21.97
N LYS A 142 -11.70 -13.33 20.69
CA LYS A 142 -10.55 -14.04 20.09
C LYS A 142 -9.19 -13.55 20.59
N MET A 143 -9.06 -12.26 20.88
CA MET A 143 -7.79 -11.65 21.31
C MET A 143 -7.67 -11.54 22.84
N ARG A 144 -8.78 -11.69 23.58
CA ARG A 144 -8.85 -11.50 25.04
C ARG A 144 -8.31 -10.13 25.49
N LEU A 145 -8.55 -9.10 24.69
CA LEU A 145 -8.15 -7.71 24.97
C LEU A 145 -9.38 -6.83 25.17
N PRO A 146 -9.33 -5.79 26.03
CA PRO A 146 -10.43 -4.84 26.15
C PRO A 146 -10.72 -4.11 24.83
N LYS A 147 -12.00 -3.83 24.56
CA LYS A 147 -12.47 -3.09 23.36
C LYS A 147 -11.73 -1.75 23.18
N LYS A 148 -11.48 -1.03 24.27
CA LYS A 148 -10.69 0.23 24.26
C LYS A 148 -9.28 0.02 23.71
N SER A 149 -8.61 -1.06 24.11
CA SER A 149 -7.27 -1.42 23.65
C SER A 149 -7.25 -1.80 22.18
N LEU A 150 -8.26 -2.53 21.70
CA LEU A 150 -8.40 -2.87 20.28
C LEU A 150 -8.59 -1.62 19.41
N TYR A 151 -9.43 -0.67 19.82
CA TYR A 151 -9.58 0.60 19.10
C TYR A 151 -8.34 1.48 19.16
N ALA A 152 -7.61 1.48 20.28
CA ALA A 152 -6.34 2.20 20.38
C ALA A 152 -5.30 1.61 19.40
N MET A 153 -5.17 0.29 19.37
CA MET A 153 -4.27 -0.42 18.45
C MET A 153 -4.65 -0.17 16.98
N LYS A 154 -5.94 -0.28 16.63
CA LYS A 154 -6.43 0.04 15.29
C LYS A 154 -6.05 1.46 14.87
N ARG A 155 -6.32 2.44 15.73
CA ARG A 155 -6.00 3.86 15.44
C ARG A 155 -4.50 4.10 15.32
N ALA A 156 -3.70 3.48 16.18
CA ALA A 156 -2.24 3.59 16.12
C ALA A 156 -1.70 3.06 14.78
N VAL A 157 -2.17 1.90 14.31
CA VAL A 157 -1.80 1.35 13.00
C VAL A 157 -2.24 2.24 11.85
N LEU A 158 -3.50 2.70 11.85
CA LEU A 158 -3.98 3.59 10.78
C LEU A 158 -3.15 4.87 10.70
N SER A 159 -2.85 5.46 11.85
CA SER A 159 -1.99 6.65 11.96
C SER A 159 -0.57 6.39 11.43
N LYS A 160 0.04 5.23 11.74
CA LYS A 160 1.35 4.83 11.20
C LYS A 160 1.42 4.89 9.68
N TYR A 161 0.30 4.62 9.01
CA TYR A 161 0.16 4.62 7.56
C TYR A 161 -0.43 5.93 6.99
N GLY A 162 -0.71 6.93 7.82
CA GLY A 162 -1.32 8.19 7.38
C GLY A 162 -2.77 8.04 6.90
N ILE A 163 -3.49 6.99 7.32
CA ILE A 163 -4.88 6.75 6.91
C ILE A 163 -5.83 7.36 7.94
N GLU A 164 -6.82 8.11 7.45
CA GLU A 164 -7.88 8.64 8.30
C GLU A 164 -9.08 7.67 8.36
N GLY A 165 -9.79 7.70 9.48
CA GLY A 165 -11.06 7.02 9.62
C GLY A 165 -10.97 5.52 9.89
N GLY A 166 -12.03 5.00 10.51
CA GLY A 166 -12.11 3.60 10.94
C GLY A 166 -12.91 2.69 10.01
N LYS A 167 -13.10 3.07 8.73
CA LYS A 167 -13.94 2.33 7.79
C LYS A 167 -13.33 0.96 7.43
N ALA A 168 -14.16 0.07 6.88
CA ALA A 168 -13.73 -1.28 6.49
C ALA A 168 -12.60 -1.24 5.43
N HIS A 169 -12.67 -0.30 4.48
CA HIS A 169 -11.64 -0.12 3.46
C HIS A 169 -10.25 0.15 4.06
N SER A 170 -10.16 1.05 5.05
CA SER A 170 -8.90 1.37 5.75
C SER A 170 -8.30 0.15 6.45
N VAL A 171 -9.13 -0.74 6.99
CA VAL A 171 -8.69 -2.01 7.61
C VAL A 171 -8.12 -2.96 6.56
N LEU A 172 -8.82 -3.14 5.44
CA LEU A 172 -8.38 -4.01 4.34
C LEU A 172 -7.07 -3.52 3.76
N LEU A 173 -6.92 -2.21 3.61
CA LEU A 173 -5.69 -1.59 3.17
C LEU A 173 -4.52 -1.82 4.13
N CYS A 174 -4.68 -1.54 5.41
CA CYS A 174 -3.61 -1.80 6.38
C CYS A 174 -3.22 -3.29 6.40
N ARG A 175 -4.18 -4.20 6.28
CA ARG A 175 -3.89 -5.65 6.14
C ARG A 175 -3.00 -5.89 4.91
N ASP A 176 -3.35 -5.30 3.77
CA ASP A 176 -2.61 -5.50 2.52
C ASP A 176 -1.20 -4.89 2.61
N ALA A 177 -1.07 -3.71 3.21
CA ALA A 177 0.20 -3.02 3.45
C ALA A 177 1.11 -3.76 4.44
N MET A 178 0.52 -4.39 5.47
CA MET A 178 1.24 -5.20 6.46
C MET A 178 1.79 -6.50 5.88
N LYS A 179 1.31 -6.95 4.73
CA LYS A 179 1.84 -8.14 4.04
C LYS A 179 3.08 -7.85 3.21
N ILE A 180 3.36 -6.59 2.92
CA ILE A 180 4.56 -6.13 2.22
C ILE A 180 5.67 -6.02 3.27
N MET A 181 6.10 -7.17 3.79
CA MET A 181 7.08 -7.32 4.87
C MET A 181 7.89 -8.58 4.71
#